data_AF-A0A426W8E6-F1
#
_entry.id   AF-A0A426W8E6-F1
#
_cell.length_a   1.000
_cell.length_b   1.000
_cell.length_c   1.000
_cell.angle_alpha   90.00
_cell.angle_beta   90.00
_cell.angle_gamma   90.00
#
_symmetry.space_group_name_H-M   'P 1'
#
loop_
_entity.id
_entity.type
_entity.pdbx_description
1 polymer ?
#
loop_
_entity_poly.entity_id
_entity_poly.type
_entity_poly.pdbx_seq_one_letter_code
_entity_poly.pdbx_strand_id
1 'polypeptide(L)'
;MVTVSIMGKPALVPDDATIMRAIEHSGQQIIRGAGCREGFCGACGTIYRLPGDYRIHTGLACTTLVQEGMALSQIPSVPLEKAVYDLETITPDVDTIKELYPVVFRCVACGTCTKACPQGLQVMDYIQSAMRGDIAELMELSYECVGCGLCALRCPSEIIQHKVAILGKRLYGRYLRKESKELDIRIQQIKDREYDGEYAELMSLDRNALSERYYARDTE
;
A
#
# COMPACT_ATOMS: atom_id res chain seq x y z
N MET A 1 -12.92 -11.47 -25.04
CA MET A 1 -12.43 -12.70 -24.34
C MET A 1 -10.97 -12.90 -24.71
N VAL A 2 -10.14 -13.30 -23.75
CA VAL A 2 -8.71 -13.58 -23.93
C VAL A 2 -8.27 -14.85 -23.21
N THR A 3 -7.22 -15.50 -23.71
CA THR A 3 -6.60 -16.67 -23.09
C THR A 3 -5.42 -16.24 -22.22
N VAL A 4 -5.43 -16.61 -20.94
CA VAL A 4 -4.32 -16.34 -20.00
C VAL A 4 -3.87 -17.61 -19.31
N SER A 5 -2.62 -17.64 -18.84
CA SER A 5 -2.10 -18.72 -17.97
C SER A 5 -2.05 -18.26 -16.52
N ILE A 6 -2.95 -18.78 -15.70
CA ILE A 6 -3.09 -18.44 -14.28
C ILE A 6 -2.43 -19.55 -13.45
N MET A 7 -1.32 -19.24 -12.76
CA MET A 7 -0.50 -20.22 -12.02
C MET A 7 -0.12 -21.45 -12.88
N GLY A 8 0.12 -21.26 -14.18
CA GLY A 8 0.46 -22.34 -15.10
C GLY A 8 -0.72 -23.10 -15.72
N LYS A 9 -1.97 -22.71 -15.42
CA LYS A 9 -3.17 -23.30 -16.05
C LYS A 9 -3.81 -22.32 -17.04
N PRO A 10 -4.09 -22.73 -18.29
CA PRO A 10 -4.80 -21.87 -19.24
C PRO A 10 -6.24 -21.63 -18.80
N ALA A 11 -6.73 -20.40 -18.99
CA ALA A 11 -8.10 -20.00 -18.73
C ALA A 11 -8.56 -18.97 -19.78
N LEU A 12 -9.79 -19.13 -20.25
CA LEU A 12 -10.47 -18.16 -21.11
C LEU A 12 -11.29 -17.21 -20.22
N VAL A 13 -11.03 -15.92 -20.31
CA VAL A 13 -11.61 -14.89 -19.42
C VAL A 13 -12.05 -13.64 -20.21
N PRO A 14 -12.91 -12.77 -19.65
CA PRO A 14 -13.23 -11.48 -20.26
C PRO A 14 -11.96 -10.61 -20.43
N ASP A 15 -11.89 -9.84 -21.51
CA ASP A 15 -10.76 -8.95 -21.82
C ASP A 15 -10.74 -7.67 -20.98
N ASP A 16 -11.90 -7.26 -20.46
CA ASP A 16 -12.05 -6.18 -19.50
C ASP A 16 -11.79 -6.62 -18.04
N ALA A 17 -11.47 -7.89 -17.81
CA ALA A 17 -11.19 -8.41 -16.49
C ALA A 17 -9.83 -7.90 -15.96
N THR A 18 -9.80 -7.54 -14.69
CA THR A 18 -8.54 -7.41 -13.96
C THR A 18 -7.97 -8.81 -13.69
N ILE A 19 -6.67 -8.92 -13.41
CA ILE A 19 -6.03 -10.20 -13.07
C ILE A 19 -6.78 -10.90 -11.93
N MET A 20 -7.23 -10.15 -10.92
CA MET A 20 -8.04 -10.67 -9.81
C MET A 20 -9.37 -11.24 -10.29
N ARG A 21 -10.11 -10.50 -11.13
CA ARG A 21 -11.38 -10.99 -11.71
C ARG A 21 -11.17 -12.18 -12.63
N ALA A 22 -10.05 -12.24 -13.36
CA ALA A 22 -9.71 -13.39 -14.20
C ALA A 22 -9.43 -14.66 -13.37
N ILE A 23 -8.74 -14.52 -12.23
CA ILE A 23 -8.53 -15.63 -11.28
C ILE A 23 -9.90 -16.14 -10.79
N GLU A 24 -10.77 -15.27 -10.32
CA GLU A 24 -12.11 -15.63 -9.84
C GLU A 24 -12.98 -16.24 -10.95
N HIS A 25 -12.93 -15.68 -12.17
CA HIS A 25 -13.65 -16.18 -13.33
C HIS A 25 -13.20 -17.58 -13.74
N SER A 26 -11.92 -17.91 -13.55
CA SER A 26 -11.41 -19.28 -13.77
C SER A 26 -11.89 -20.31 -12.74
N GLY A 27 -12.73 -19.91 -11.78
CA GLY A 27 -13.26 -20.75 -10.70
C GLY A 27 -12.35 -20.86 -9.48
N GLN A 28 -11.25 -20.09 -9.42
CA GLN A 28 -10.33 -20.09 -8.28
C GLN A 28 -10.82 -19.14 -7.18
N GLN A 29 -10.66 -19.54 -5.92
CA GLN A 29 -10.96 -18.71 -4.76
C GLN A 29 -9.70 -18.06 -4.21
N ILE A 30 -9.73 -16.74 -4.04
CA ILE A 30 -8.61 -15.98 -3.47
C ILE A 30 -8.75 -15.95 -1.95
N ILE A 31 -8.04 -16.86 -1.27
CA ILE A 31 -8.03 -16.95 0.20
C ILE A 31 -6.98 -16.00 0.80
N ARG A 32 -5.91 -15.71 0.06
CA ARG A 32 -4.84 -14.76 0.43
C ARG A 32 -4.51 -13.91 -0.78
N GLY A 33 -4.07 -12.67 -0.55
CA GLY A 33 -3.70 -11.76 -1.64
C GLY A 33 -4.88 -10.92 -2.18
N ALA A 34 -5.89 -10.65 -1.35
CA ALA A 34 -6.98 -9.72 -1.63
C ALA A 34 -7.22 -8.81 -0.42
N GLY A 35 -7.73 -7.60 -0.68
CA GLY A 35 -7.99 -6.57 0.32
C GLY A 35 -9.02 -5.57 -0.21
N CYS A 36 -8.64 -4.30 -0.37
CA CYS A 36 -9.56 -3.23 -0.78
C CYS A 36 -10.15 -3.34 -2.20
N ARG A 37 -9.51 -4.10 -3.11
CA ARG A 37 -9.85 -4.19 -4.55
C ARG A 37 -9.75 -2.88 -5.37
N GLU A 38 -9.46 -1.76 -4.73
CA GLU A 38 -9.27 -0.45 -5.38
C GLU A 38 -7.79 0.01 -5.48
N GLY A 39 -6.83 -0.91 -5.55
CA GLY A 39 -5.41 -0.56 -5.75
C GLY A 39 -4.69 0.08 -4.53
N PHE A 40 -5.38 0.26 -3.40
CA PHE A 40 -4.88 1.08 -2.29
C PHE A 40 -4.17 0.31 -1.15
N CYS A 41 -4.60 -0.92 -0.86
CA CYS A 41 -4.10 -1.67 0.30
C CYS A 41 -2.80 -2.44 0.07
N GLY A 42 -2.35 -2.56 -1.19
CA GLY A 42 -1.16 -3.34 -1.55
C GLY A 42 -1.26 -4.86 -1.40
N ALA A 43 -2.38 -5.42 -0.92
CA ALA A 43 -2.50 -6.85 -0.59
C ALA A 43 -2.43 -7.79 -1.80
N CYS A 44 -2.76 -7.32 -2.99
CA CYS A 44 -2.91 -8.16 -4.19
C CYS A 44 -1.72 -8.09 -5.14
N GLY A 45 -0.50 -8.00 -4.60
CA GLY A 45 0.72 -8.05 -5.39
C GLY A 45 0.75 -9.25 -6.34
N THR A 46 1.08 -9.00 -7.61
CA THR A 46 1.16 -10.04 -8.63
C THR A 46 2.36 -9.80 -9.53
N ILE A 47 2.86 -10.88 -10.12
CA ILE A 47 3.85 -10.85 -11.18
C ILE A 47 3.25 -11.47 -12.43
N TYR A 48 3.64 -10.98 -13.59
CA TYR A 48 3.15 -11.51 -14.85
C TYR A 48 4.17 -11.30 -15.97
N ARG A 49 3.98 -12.02 -17.07
CA ARG A 49 4.73 -11.91 -18.31
C ARG A 49 3.76 -11.80 -19.47
N LEU A 50 4.09 -10.95 -20.43
CA LEU A 50 3.36 -10.79 -21.68
C LEU A 50 3.95 -11.71 -22.77
N PRO A 51 3.16 -12.11 -23.79
CA PRO A 51 3.66 -12.90 -24.90
C PRO A 51 4.86 -12.24 -25.58
N GLY A 52 5.92 -13.01 -25.83
CA GLY A 52 7.13 -12.53 -26.50
C GLY A 52 8.01 -11.58 -25.66
N ASP A 53 7.60 -11.24 -24.43
CA ASP A 53 8.40 -10.40 -23.54
C ASP A 53 9.28 -11.25 -22.61
N TYR A 54 10.57 -10.94 -22.57
CA TYR A 54 11.50 -11.59 -21.65
C TYR A 54 11.36 -11.08 -20.21
N ARG A 55 10.83 -9.86 -20.03
CA ARG A 55 10.69 -9.21 -18.73
C ARG A 55 9.57 -9.85 -17.93
N ILE A 56 9.76 -9.87 -16.62
CA ILE A 56 8.68 -10.14 -15.67
C ILE A 56 8.22 -8.76 -15.20
N HIS A 57 6.93 -8.51 -15.30
CA HIS A 57 6.25 -7.32 -14.82
C HIS A 57 5.66 -7.57 -13.43
N THR A 58 5.31 -6.48 -12.77
CA THR A 58 4.75 -6.45 -11.43
C THR A 58 3.51 -5.56 -11.45
N GLY A 59 2.46 -5.95 -10.74
CA GLY A 59 1.20 -5.22 -10.73
C GLY A 59 0.42 -5.45 -9.44
N LEU A 60 -0.69 -4.72 -9.31
CA LEU A 60 -1.74 -5.05 -8.35
C LEU A 60 -2.83 -5.80 -9.10
N ALA A 61 -3.15 -7.01 -8.66
CA ALA A 61 -4.05 -7.90 -9.39
C ALA A 61 -5.44 -7.29 -9.58
N CYS A 62 -5.92 -6.47 -8.63
CA CYS A 62 -7.24 -5.88 -8.70
C CYS A 62 -7.38 -4.70 -9.67
N THR A 63 -6.28 -4.11 -10.14
CA THR A 63 -6.30 -2.97 -11.08
C THR A 63 -5.56 -3.23 -12.39
N THR A 64 -4.78 -4.31 -12.48
CA THR A 64 -4.07 -4.69 -13.72
C THR A 64 -5.01 -5.49 -14.61
N LEU A 65 -5.26 -5.03 -15.84
CA LEU A 65 -6.06 -5.75 -16.84
C LEU A 65 -5.31 -6.96 -17.41
N VAL A 66 -6.03 -8.03 -17.70
CA VAL A 66 -5.48 -9.17 -18.44
C VAL A 66 -5.23 -8.82 -19.91
N GLN A 67 -4.30 -9.54 -20.55
CA GLN A 67 -4.00 -9.41 -21.98
C GLN A 67 -3.88 -10.81 -22.59
N GLU A 68 -4.15 -10.93 -23.88
CA GLU A 68 -4.02 -12.21 -24.60
C GLU A 68 -2.63 -12.81 -24.38
N GLY A 69 -2.60 -14.12 -24.07
CA GLY A 69 -1.39 -14.89 -23.81
C GLY A 69 -0.60 -14.48 -22.56
N MET A 70 -1.13 -13.61 -21.70
CA MET A 70 -0.49 -13.24 -20.43
C MET A 70 -0.34 -14.46 -19.52
N ALA A 71 0.84 -14.64 -18.92
CA ALA A 71 1.09 -15.62 -17.88
C ALA A 71 1.31 -14.92 -16.53
N LEU A 72 0.56 -15.30 -15.50
CA LEU A 72 0.52 -14.56 -14.24
C LEU A 72 0.59 -15.46 -13.00
N SER A 73 1.23 -14.93 -11.96
CA SER A 73 1.40 -15.55 -10.64
C SER A 73 1.11 -14.56 -9.50
N GLN A 74 0.21 -14.92 -8.59
CA GLN A 74 -0.16 -14.09 -7.45
C GLN A 74 0.87 -14.30 -6.34
N ILE A 75 1.31 -13.19 -5.73
CA ILE A 75 2.28 -13.21 -4.64
C ILE A 75 1.56 -12.71 -3.38
N PRO A 76 0.92 -13.62 -2.60
CA PRO A 76 0.09 -13.21 -1.47
C PRO A 76 0.88 -12.55 -0.33
N SER A 77 2.15 -12.92 -0.17
CA SER A 77 3.08 -12.22 0.73
C SER A 77 4.52 -12.45 0.30
N VAL A 78 5.36 -11.43 0.44
CA VAL A 78 6.82 -11.57 0.35
C VAL A 78 7.35 -11.92 1.75
N PRO A 79 8.07 -13.05 1.93
CA PRO A 79 8.67 -13.38 3.22
C PRO A 79 9.72 -12.32 3.57
N LEU A 80 9.62 -11.77 4.77
CA LEU A 80 10.45 -10.65 5.21
C LEU A 80 10.57 -10.62 6.73
N GLU A 81 11.65 -10.03 7.21
CA GLU A 81 11.85 -9.73 8.62
C GLU A 81 11.40 -8.30 8.92
N LYS A 82 10.41 -8.16 9.80
CA LYS A 82 9.91 -6.84 10.20
C LYS A 82 10.52 -6.50 11.55
N ALA A 83 11.22 -5.37 11.63
CA ALA A 83 11.69 -4.84 12.91
C ALA A 83 10.51 -4.53 13.85
N VAL A 84 10.68 -4.90 15.12
CA VAL A 84 9.77 -4.53 16.22
C VAL A 84 10.48 -3.50 17.07
N TYR A 85 9.84 -2.36 17.29
CA TYR A 85 10.40 -1.22 17.99
C TYR A 85 9.30 -0.46 18.71
N ASP A 86 9.65 0.22 19.79
CA ASP A 86 8.82 1.26 20.39
C ASP A 86 9.14 2.58 19.68
N LEU A 87 8.09 3.23 19.17
CA LEU A 87 8.26 4.47 18.45
C LEU A 87 8.70 5.61 19.38
N GLU A 88 8.45 5.51 20.69
CA GLU A 88 8.80 6.54 21.67
C GLU A 88 10.27 6.49 22.11
N THR A 89 10.98 5.39 21.83
CA THR A 89 12.36 5.17 22.32
C THR A 89 13.43 5.37 21.25
N ILE A 90 13.05 5.70 20.02
CA ILE A 90 13.96 5.82 18.87
C ILE A 90 14.02 7.26 18.36
N THR A 91 15.03 7.57 17.54
CA THR A 91 15.26 8.93 17.02
C THR A 91 15.01 9.00 15.51
N PRO A 92 14.57 10.15 14.96
CA PRO A 92 14.31 10.29 13.54
C PRO A 92 15.61 10.59 12.76
N ASP A 93 16.59 9.68 12.82
CA ASP A 93 17.90 9.85 12.20
C ASP A 93 18.43 8.54 11.57
N VAL A 94 19.64 8.63 11.02
CA VAL A 94 20.30 7.51 10.33
C VAL A 94 20.66 6.35 11.28
N ASP A 95 20.88 6.60 12.56
CA ASP A 95 21.29 5.54 13.49
C ASP A 95 20.14 4.58 13.78
N THR A 96 18.91 5.11 13.88
CA THR A 96 17.69 4.29 13.92
C THR A 96 17.53 3.43 12.64
N ILE A 97 17.88 3.95 11.46
CA ILE A 97 17.85 3.17 10.21
C ILE A 97 18.90 2.05 10.23
N LYS A 98 20.12 2.34 10.72
CA LYS A 98 21.19 1.34 10.84
C LYS A 98 20.83 0.21 11.80
N GLU A 99 20.19 0.54 12.92
CA GLU A 99 19.79 -0.45 13.92
C GLU A 99 18.64 -1.34 13.40
N LEU A 100 17.58 -0.73 12.87
CA LEU A 100 16.36 -1.47 12.52
C LEU A 100 16.41 -2.10 11.12
N TYR A 101 17.10 -1.50 10.17
CA TYR A 101 17.18 -1.97 8.78
C TYR A 101 18.60 -1.82 8.19
N PRO A 102 19.64 -2.46 8.78
CA PRO A 102 21.03 -2.33 8.33
C PRO A 102 21.23 -2.76 6.87
N VAL A 103 20.38 -3.67 6.38
CA VAL A 103 20.40 -4.17 4.98
C VAL A 103 20.23 -3.04 3.96
N VAL A 104 19.58 -1.93 4.34
CA VAL A 104 19.45 -0.72 3.50
C VAL A 104 20.81 -0.24 2.96
N PHE A 105 21.87 -0.34 3.77
CA PHE A 105 23.22 0.10 3.39
C PHE A 105 23.93 -0.85 2.41
N ARG A 106 23.32 -1.99 2.06
CA ARG A 106 23.78 -2.87 0.97
C ARG A 106 23.25 -2.44 -0.41
N CYS A 107 22.53 -1.31 -0.48
CA CYS A 107 21.96 -0.81 -1.72
C CYS A 107 23.05 -0.51 -2.75
N VAL A 108 22.93 -1.09 -3.94
CA VAL A 108 23.82 -0.86 -5.09
C VAL A 108 23.24 0.10 -6.13
N ALA A 109 22.18 0.84 -5.77
CA ALA A 109 21.50 1.82 -6.63
C ALA A 109 21.11 1.27 -8.03
N CYS A 110 20.69 0.01 -8.12
CA CYS A 110 20.34 -0.62 -9.40
C CYS A 110 18.99 -0.18 -10.01
N GLY A 111 18.12 0.48 -9.22
CA GLY A 111 16.81 0.98 -9.68
C GLY A 111 15.73 -0.08 -9.95
N THR A 112 15.98 -1.37 -9.70
CA THR A 112 14.99 -2.44 -9.94
C THR A 112 13.74 -2.27 -9.09
N CYS A 113 13.89 -1.77 -7.87
CA CYS A 113 12.77 -1.49 -6.96
C CYS A 113 11.82 -0.40 -7.50
N THR A 114 12.36 0.66 -8.11
CA THR A 114 11.59 1.71 -8.79
C THR A 114 10.82 1.12 -9.97
N LYS A 115 11.48 0.32 -10.81
CA LYS A 115 10.85 -0.36 -11.96
C LYS A 115 9.77 -1.36 -11.55
N ALA A 116 9.88 -1.95 -10.36
CA ALA A 116 8.92 -2.90 -9.82
C ALA A 116 7.72 -2.24 -9.12
N CYS A 117 7.71 -0.92 -8.96
CA CYS A 117 6.65 -0.24 -8.23
C CYS A 117 5.40 -0.07 -9.11
N PRO A 118 4.27 -0.73 -8.78
CA PRO A 118 3.03 -0.57 -9.55
C PRO A 118 2.35 0.80 -9.31
N GLN A 119 2.87 1.59 -8.37
CA GLN A 119 2.42 2.96 -8.08
C GLN A 119 3.34 4.01 -8.72
N GLY A 120 4.40 3.61 -9.44
CA GLY A 120 5.31 4.55 -10.10
C GLY A 120 6.26 5.32 -9.17
N LEU A 121 6.39 4.91 -7.90
CA LEU A 121 7.24 5.60 -6.93
C LEU A 121 8.72 5.47 -7.26
N GLN A 122 9.48 6.52 -6.95
CA GLN A 122 10.95 6.51 -6.97
C GLN A 122 11.49 5.77 -5.73
N VAL A 123 11.30 4.46 -5.72
CA VAL A 123 11.64 3.60 -4.56
C VAL A 123 13.12 3.66 -4.21
N MET A 124 13.99 3.68 -5.22
CA MET A 124 15.42 3.80 -4.99
C MET A 124 15.76 5.10 -4.25
N ASP A 125 15.12 6.20 -4.62
CA ASP A 125 15.45 7.53 -4.11
C ASP A 125 15.07 7.64 -2.63
N TYR A 126 13.89 7.15 -2.23
CA TYR A 126 13.55 7.14 -0.80
C TYR A 126 14.48 6.22 0.02
N ILE A 127 15.01 5.15 -0.58
CA ILE A 127 16.04 4.33 0.08
C ILE A 127 17.36 5.08 0.21
N GLN A 128 17.74 5.90 -0.77
CA GLN A 128 18.90 6.77 -0.64
C GLN A 128 18.67 7.85 0.43
N SER A 129 17.47 8.41 0.56
CA SER A 129 17.11 9.32 1.65
C SER A 129 17.22 8.64 3.02
N ALA A 130 16.74 7.39 3.14
CA ALA A 130 16.91 6.59 4.35
C ALA A 130 18.40 6.37 4.71
N MET A 131 19.26 6.11 3.72
CA MET A 131 20.71 5.96 3.92
C MET A 131 21.37 7.25 4.42
N ARG A 132 20.85 8.41 4.01
CA ARG A 132 21.31 9.73 4.49
C ARG A 132 20.71 10.12 5.85
N GLY A 133 19.71 9.40 6.35
CA GLY A 133 18.94 9.79 7.52
C GLY A 133 17.96 10.94 7.28
N ASP A 134 17.66 11.27 6.01
CA ASP A 134 16.68 12.30 5.68
C ASP A 134 15.26 11.72 5.79
N ILE A 135 14.70 11.78 7.00
CA ILE A 135 13.38 11.24 7.30
C ILE A 135 12.25 12.03 6.62
N ALA A 136 12.44 13.34 6.43
CA ALA A 136 11.44 14.18 5.75
C ALA A 136 11.31 13.78 4.28
N GLU A 137 12.44 13.69 3.57
CA GLU A 137 12.46 13.28 2.16
C GLU A 137 12.04 11.81 1.98
N LEU A 138 12.48 10.92 2.88
CA LEU A 138 12.02 9.52 2.90
C LEU A 138 10.50 9.42 3.02
N MET A 139 9.88 10.21 3.90
CA MET A 139 8.42 10.22 4.05
C MET A 139 7.75 10.73 2.78
N GLU A 140 8.19 11.87 2.26
CA GLU A 140 7.61 12.52 1.08
C GLU A 140 7.64 11.59 -0.15
N LEU A 141 8.81 11.06 -0.49
CA LEU A 141 9.00 10.17 -1.64
C LEU A 141 8.29 8.81 -1.48
N SER A 142 7.92 8.44 -0.26
CA SER A 142 7.23 7.19 0.02
C SER A 142 5.76 7.36 0.41
N TYR A 143 5.21 8.58 0.38
CA TYR A 143 3.88 8.91 0.90
C TYR A 143 2.78 7.99 0.34
N GLU A 144 2.78 7.78 -0.97
CA GLU A 144 1.81 6.94 -1.69
C GLU A 144 2.16 5.44 -1.67
N CYS A 145 3.22 5.03 -0.97
CA CYS A 145 3.58 3.62 -0.85
C CYS A 145 2.48 2.82 -0.14
N VAL A 146 1.81 1.96 -0.92
CA VAL A 146 0.74 1.04 -0.48
C VAL A 146 1.25 -0.23 0.22
N GLY A 147 2.56 -0.39 0.38
CA GLY A 147 3.12 -1.51 1.15
C GLY A 147 3.06 -2.89 0.47
N CYS A 148 2.91 -2.97 -0.86
CA CYS A 148 2.73 -4.24 -1.59
C CYS A 148 3.94 -5.20 -1.59
N GLY A 149 5.14 -4.73 -1.24
CA GLY A 149 6.34 -5.58 -1.12
C GLY A 149 7.01 -6.02 -2.42
N LEU A 150 6.46 -5.68 -3.59
CA LEU A 150 7.03 -6.07 -4.91
C LEU A 150 8.45 -5.53 -5.15
N CYS A 151 8.77 -4.36 -4.58
CA CYS A 151 10.12 -3.81 -4.59
C CYS A 151 11.12 -4.69 -3.83
N ALA A 152 10.70 -5.27 -2.71
CA ALA A 152 11.55 -6.14 -1.88
C ALA A 152 11.81 -7.47 -2.60
N LEU A 153 10.78 -8.04 -3.23
CA LEU A 153 10.89 -9.26 -4.02
C LEU A 153 11.94 -9.17 -5.15
N ARG A 154 12.17 -7.97 -5.69
CA ARG A 154 13.11 -7.73 -6.80
C ARG A 154 14.47 -7.21 -6.37
N CYS A 155 14.68 -7.00 -5.09
CA CYS A 155 15.91 -6.38 -4.61
C CYS A 155 17.05 -7.41 -4.60
N PRO A 156 18.14 -7.22 -5.37
CA PRO A 156 19.30 -8.10 -5.29
C PRO A 156 20.04 -7.98 -3.95
N SER A 157 19.86 -6.87 -3.25
CA SER A 157 20.42 -6.62 -1.91
C SER A 157 19.48 -7.04 -0.77
N GLU A 158 18.33 -7.65 -1.09
CA GLU A 158 17.34 -8.14 -0.12
C GLU A 158 16.79 -7.07 0.85
N ILE A 159 16.80 -5.80 0.41
CA ILE A 159 16.23 -4.69 1.18
C ILE A 159 14.70 -4.82 1.23
N ILE A 160 14.11 -4.51 2.38
CA ILE A 160 12.66 -4.56 2.61
C ILE A 160 12.07 -3.14 2.51
N GLN A 161 12.12 -2.54 1.31
CA GLN A 161 11.97 -1.08 1.13
C GLN A 161 10.65 -0.53 1.66
N HIS A 162 9.55 -1.24 1.43
CA HIS A 162 8.23 -0.82 1.93
C HIS A 162 8.13 -0.79 3.46
N LYS A 163 8.94 -1.56 4.20
CA LYS A 163 9.02 -1.46 5.67
C LYS A 163 9.86 -0.27 6.12
N VAL A 164 10.92 0.06 5.36
CA VAL A 164 11.70 1.29 5.55
C VAL A 164 10.81 2.52 5.32
N ALA A 165 9.98 2.52 4.26
CA ALA A 165 8.97 3.55 4.02
C ALA A 165 7.99 3.69 5.19
N ILE A 166 7.48 2.58 5.74
CA ILE A 166 6.60 2.61 6.93
C ILE A 166 7.33 3.21 8.14
N LEU A 167 8.60 2.86 8.37
CA LEU A 167 9.40 3.45 9.44
C LEU A 167 9.56 4.96 9.23
N GLY A 168 9.92 5.41 8.03
CA GLY A 168 10.04 6.83 7.69
C GLY A 168 8.76 7.61 7.93
N LYS A 169 7.61 7.09 7.48
CA LYS A 169 6.28 7.69 7.75
C LYS A 169 5.98 7.80 9.25
N ARG A 170 6.33 6.78 10.04
CA ARG A 170 6.12 6.78 11.50
C ARG A 170 7.02 7.77 12.20
N LEU A 171 8.32 7.79 11.88
CA LEU A 171 9.28 8.73 12.43
C LEU A 171 8.87 10.17 12.08
N TYR A 172 8.52 10.44 10.83
CA TYR A 172 8.03 11.74 10.42
C TYR A 172 6.77 12.14 11.18
N GLY A 173 5.75 11.27 11.21
CA GLY A 173 4.48 11.53 11.86
C GLY A 173 4.60 11.81 13.36
N ARG A 174 5.55 11.14 14.04
CA ARG A 174 5.77 11.29 15.48
C ARG A 174 6.65 12.48 15.85
N TYR A 175 7.70 12.74 15.07
CA TYR A 175 8.78 13.65 15.48
C TYR A 175 8.90 14.91 14.63
N LEU A 176 8.51 14.88 13.36
CA LEU A 176 8.76 15.98 12.41
C LEU A 176 7.47 16.71 11.99
N ARG A 177 6.34 16.01 11.99
CA ARG A 177 5.05 16.58 11.60
C ARG A 177 4.67 17.72 12.54
N LYS A 178 4.26 18.85 11.95
CA LYS A 178 3.68 19.97 12.71
C LYS A 178 2.38 19.55 13.39
N GLU A 179 2.22 19.94 14.65
CA GLU A 179 0.98 19.75 15.38
C GLU A 179 -0.17 20.53 14.72
N SER A 180 -1.37 19.94 14.70
CA SER A 180 -2.58 20.56 14.14
C SER A 180 -3.45 21.05 15.28
N LYS A 181 -3.67 22.36 15.34
CA LYS A 181 -4.54 22.99 16.33
C LYS A 181 -5.98 22.51 16.20
N GLU A 182 -6.40 22.20 14.97
CA GLU A 182 -7.73 21.66 14.65
C GLU A 182 -7.92 20.29 15.29
N LEU A 183 -6.87 19.45 15.32
CA LEU A 183 -6.90 18.17 16.01
C LEU A 183 -7.05 18.36 17.53
N ASP A 184 -6.33 19.31 18.12
CA ASP A 184 -6.43 19.61 19.56
C ASP A 184 -7.83 20.07 19.94
N ILE A 185 -8.40 20.99 19.14
CA ILE A 185 -9.79 21.41 19.28
C ILE A 185 -10.69 20.18 19.22
N ARG A 186 -10.59 19.36 18.18
CA ARG A 186 -11.46 18.19 18.00
C ARG A 186 -11.35 17.17 19.14
N ILE A 187 -10.16 16.95 19.68
CA ILE A 187 -9.94 16.09 20.85
C ILE A 187 -10.67 16.66 22.07
N GLN A 188 -10.62 17.98 22.26
CA GLN A 188 -11.33 18.63 23.37
C GLN A 188 -12.85 18.50 23.22
N GLN A 189 -13.39 18.73 22.01
CA GLN A 189 -14.83 18.55 21.73
C GLN A 189 -15.31 17.13 22.04
N ILE A 190 -14.49 16.11 21.75
CA ILE A 190 -14.78 14.70 22.08
C ILE A 190 -14.80 14.48 23.60
N LYS A 191 -13.82 15.04 24.33
CA LYS A 191 -13.77 14.93 25.80
C LYS A 191 -14.97 15.61 26.46
N ASP A 192 -15.36 16.75 25.93
CA ASP A 192 -16.47 17.57 26.42
C ASP A 192 -17.83 17.05 25.96
N ARG A 193 -17.85 16.00 25.10
CA ARG A 193 -19.07 15.36 24.58
C ARG A 193 -20.00 16.34 23.88
N GLU A 194 -19.42 17.35 23.22
CA GLU A 194 -20.18 18.46 22.62
C GLU A 194 -21.29 17.98 21.67
N TYR A 195 -21.04 16.87 20.95
CA TYR A 195 -21.94 16.33 19.94
C TYR A 195 -22.75 15.11 20.41
N ASP A 196 -22.65 14.67 21.67
CA ASP A 196 -23.35 13.47 22.16
C ASP A 196 -24.88 13.60 21.97
N GLY A 197 -25.43 14.79 22.19
CA GLY A 197 -26.86 15.07 22.02
C GLY A 197 -27.32 14.94 20.57
N GLU A 198 -26.58 15.53 19.63
CA GLU A 198 -26.85 15.42 18.19
C GLU A 198 -26.72 13.97 17.71
N TYR A 199 -25.70 13.24 18.18
CA TYR A 199 -25.55 11.82 17.88
C TYR A 199 -26.71 10.98 18.44
N ALA A 200 -27.13 11.22 19.68
CA ALA A 200 -28.25 10.51 20.29
C ALA A 200 -29.56 10.77 19.54
N GLU A 201 -29.80 12.01 19.12
CA GLU A 201 -30.93 12.37 18.26
C GLU A 201 -30.89 11.57 16.95
N LEU A 202 -29.78 11.61 16.22
CA LEU A 202 -29.62 10.88 14.96
C LEU A 202 -29.81 9.37 15.13
N MET A 203 -29.29 8.78 16.22
CA MET A 203 -29.46 7.36 16.51
C MET A 203 -30.90 6.97 16.87
N SER A 204 -31.72 7.92 17.32
CA SER A 204 -33.13 7.68 17.66
C SER A 204 -34.08 7.74 16.46
N LEU A 205 -33.64 8.34 15.35
CA LEU A 205 -34.44 8.49 14.15
C LEU A 205 -34.62 7.17 13.41
N ASP A 206 -35.78 7.00 12.77
CA ASP A 206 -36.02 5.88 11.88
C ASP A 206 -35.34 6.09 10.50
N ARG A 207 -35.39 5.05 9.66
CA ARG A 207 -34.75 5.08 8.35
C ARG A 207 -35.29 6.18 7.43
N ASN A 208 -36.57 6.50 7.51
CA ASN A 208 -37.20 7.50 6.65
C ASN A 208 -36.75 8.90 7.06
N ALA A 209 -36.82 9.21 8.36
CA ALA A 209 -36.37 10.49 8.90
C ALA A 209 -34.86 10.72 8.71
N LEU A 210 -34.04 9.67 8.87
CA LEU A 210 -32.61 9.73 8.54
C LEU A 210 -32.36 10.03 7.07
N SER A 211 -33.12 9.40 6.17
CA SER A 211 -33.01 9.61 4.73
C SER A 211 -33.37 11.04 4.34
N GLU A 212 -34.49 11.57 4.86
CA GLU A 212 -34.89 12.96 4.61
C GLU A 212 -33.84 13.94 5.09
N ARG A 213 -33.35 13.79 6.33
CA ARG A 213 -32.30 14.67 6.88
C ARG A 213 -31.00 14.58 6.11
N TYR A 214 -30.61 13.39 5.64
CA TYR A 214 -29.44 13.22 4.78
C TYR A 214 -29.59 13.98 3.46
N TYR A 215 -30.73 13.88 2.77
CA TYR A 215 -30.94 14.59 1.50
C TYR A 215 -31.16 16.10 1.66
N ALA A 216 -31.60 16.54 2.84
CA ALA A 216 -31.74 17.95 3.17
C ALA A 216 -30.45 18.60 3.70
N ARG A 217 -29.36 17.83 3.89
CA ARG A 217 -28.09 18.37 4.38
C ARG A 217 -27.50 19.36 3.38
N ASP A 218 -26.81 20.37 3.90
CA ASP A 218 -26.03 21.27 3.05
C ASP A 218 -24.87 20.50 2.40
N THR A 219 -24.63 20.75 1.12
CA THR A 219 -23.64 20.01 0.31
C THR A 219 -22.45 20.86 -0.13
N GLU A 220 -22.28 22.04 0.48
CA GLU A 220 -21.07 22.87 0.31
C GLU A 220 -19.92 22.46 1.24
#